data_AF-A0A8R7QJD9-F1
#
_entry.id   AF-A0A8R7QJD9-F1
#
_cell.length_a   1.000
_cell.length_b   1.000
_cell.length_c   1.000
_cell.angle_alpha   90.00
_cell.angle_beta   90.00
_cell.angle_gamma   90.00
#
_symmetry.space_group_name_H-M   'P 1'
#
loop_
_entity.id
_entity.type
_entity.pdbx_description
1 polymer ?
#
loop_
_entity_poly.entity_id
_entity_poly.type
_entity_poly.pdbx_seq_one_letter_code
_entity_poly.pdbx_strand_id
1 'polypeptide(L)'
;MLDKALARPRRHRLLNVSTGECIRMDLPEFAEHTLLALTPEGLLLLLLKSTLVVRLLNPLTRQLTDLPPMTALLRPGQHRSRQCGVEIGRTINVSGVGLVADASMVAVNFFDPRGLVVAKPGDESWTMVDKEYMNSVLPFAGRFYCANYRGVMVLTTSSDQQPPRLQLVADRSDSFDFYRMAHSLHLVDNGGELMLVHRALSLDGEYGRSYDAYRVDLEAGVLAPAKGFNGRAVFMGMCRSISVPAEAAYPSVAADTIYLGRDCGGQIQGYNIADGSICSLIEAVCPHSIVDCLRCCIQGLGKQLA
;
A
#
# COMPACT_ATOMS: atom_id res chain seq x y z
N MET A 1 24.60 5.12 -39.33
CA MET A 1 23.85 6.29 -38.80
C MET A 1 22.44 6.16 -39.35
N LEU A 2 21.40 6.37 -38.52
CA LEU A 2 20.00 5.92 -38.66
C LEU A 2 19.84 4.45 -38.21
N ASP A 3 18.98 4.04 -37.28
CA ASP A 3 17.83 4.66 -36.63
C ASP A 3 17.82 4.35 -35.13
N LYS A 4 18.02 5.36 -34.27
CA LYS A 4 17.44 5.31 -32.93
C LYS A 4 15.99 5.76 -33.10
N ALA A 5 15.09 4.79 -33.32
CA ALA A 5 13.67 5.03 -33.09
C ALA A 5 13.55 5.59 -31.67
N LEU A 6 13.32 6.90 -31.56
CA LEU A 6 13.00 7.55 -30.29
C LEU A 6 11.75 6.86 -29.77
N ALA A 7 11.93 5.99 -28.77
CA ALA A 7 10.82 5.39 -28.06
C ALA A 7 9.88 6.53 -27.66
N ARG A 8 8.62 6.47 -28.12
CA ARG A 8 7.63 7.50 -27.76
C ARG A 8 7.62 7.68 -26.24
N PRO A 9 7.56 8.91 -25.72
CA PRO A 9 7.43 9.17 -24.29
C PRO A 9 6.31 8.31 -23.71
N ARG A 10 6.64 7.45 -22.74
CA ARG A 10 5.62 6.67 -22.02
C ARG A 10 4.87 7.67 -21.14
N ARG A 11 3.69 8.11 -21.59
CA ARG A 11 2.85 9.00 -20.79
C ARG A 11 2.22 8.21 -19.65
N HIS A 12 2.61 8.53 -18.43
CA HIS A 12 2.02 7.99 -17.22
C HIS A 12 0.81 8.82 -16.80
N ARG A 13 -0.16 8.17 -16.17
CA ARG A 13 -1.40 8.79 -15.69
C ARG A 13 -1.39 8.81 -14.17
N LEU A 14 -1.55 9.99 -13.58
CA LEU A 14 -1.75 10.14 -12.14
C LEU A 14 -3.21 10.51 -11.90
N LEU A 15 -3.89 9.72 -11.07
CA LEU A 15 -5.31 9.88 -10.73
C LEU A 15 -5.43 10.44 -9.31
N ASN A 16 -6.19 11.52 -9.16
CA ASN A 16 -6.68 11.97 -7.87
C ASN A 16 -7.92 11.13 -7.52
N VAL A 17 -7.81 10.28 -6.51
CA VAL A 17 -8.89 9.37 -6.09
C VAL A 17 -10.06 10.08 -5.38
N SER A 18 -9.86 11.32 -4.94
CA SER A 18 -10.90 12.11 -4.27
C SER A 18 -11.74 12.89 -5.27
N THR A 19 -11.12 13.42 -6.33
CA THR A 19 -11.82 14.24 -7.35
C THR A 19 -12.11 13.48 -8.64
N GLY A 20 -11.45 12.33 -8.87
CA GLY A 20 -11.49 11.61 -10.14
C GLY A 20 -10.68 12.26 -11.27
N GLU A 21 -10.07 13.42 -11.02
CA GLU A 21 -9.27 14.12 -12.02
C GLU A 21 -7.95 13.40 -12.28
N CYS A 22 -7.45 13.54 -13.51
CA CYS A 22 -6.26 12.84 -13.94
C CYS A 22 -5.34 13.77 -14.73
N ILE A 23 -4.05 13.71 -14.42
CA ILE A 23 -3.01 14.35 -15.22
C ILE A 23 -2.19 13.29 -15.96
N ARG A 24 -1.67 13.67 -17.14
CA ARG A 24 -0.75 12.85 -17.92
C ARG A 24 0.58 13.54 -18.00
N MET A 25 1.65 12.81 -17.73
CA MET A 25 3.01 13.35 -17.76
C MET A 25 4.01 12.32 -18.24
N ASP A 26 5.15 12.82 -18.72
CA ASP A 26 6.31 12.00 -19.01
C ASP A 26 7.17 11.88 -17.76
N LEU A 27 7.60 10.65 -17.45
CA LEU A 27 8.43 10.33 -16.29
C LEU A 27 9.71 9.60 -16.74
N PRO A 28 10.66 10.29 -17.39
CA PRO A 28 11.88 9.69 -17.91
C PRO A 28 12.74 8.98 -16.85
N GLU A 29 12.61 9.31 -15.56
CA GLU A 29 13.29 8.61 -14.45
C GLU A 29 13.00 7.11 -14.47
N PHE A 30 11.83 6.69 -14.94
CA PHE A 30 11.46 5.28 -14.99
C PHE A 30 12.30 4.44 -15.97
N ALA A 31 13.07 5.08 -16.85
CA ALA A 31 14.05 4.38 -17.68
C ALA A 31 15.08 3.64 -16.80
N GLU A 32 15.63 4.34 -15.81
CA GLU A 32 16.68 3.83 -14.94
C GLU A 32 16.17 3.32 -13.59
N HIS A 33 14.95 3.70 -13.23
CA HIS A 33 14.35 3.37 -11.94
C HIS A 33 13.23 2.33 -12.04
N THR A 34 12.99 1.63 -10.94
CA THR A 34 11.79 0.81 -10.73
C THR A 34 10.90 1.56 -9.73
N LEU A 35 9.63 1.76 -10.06
CA LEU A 35 8.64 2.26 -9.10
C LEU A 35 8.40 1.18 -8.03
N LEU A 36 8.54 1.53 -6.76
CA LEU A 36 8.37 0.64 -5.62
C LEU A 36 7.01 0.81 -4.94
N ALA A 37 6.62 2.06 -4.69
CA ALA A 37 5.38 2.42 -3.99
C ALA A 37 5.03 3.89 -4.23
N LEU A 38 3.82 4.30 -3.81
CA LEU A 38 3.35 5.69 -3.84
C LEU A 38 2.95 6.11 -2.43
N THR A 39 3.26 7.34 -2.05
CA THR A 39 2.73 7.94 -0.81
C THR A 39 1.31 8.48 -1.04
N PRO A 40 0.51 8.68 0.03
CA PRO A 40 -0.80 9.33 -0.09
C PRO A 40 -0.74 10.75 -0.67
N GLU A 41 0.38 11.46 -0.47
CA GLU A 41 0.64 12.81 -1.00
C GLU A 41 1.01 12.80 -2.50
N GLY A 42 1.09 11.62 -3.13
CA GLY A 42 1.39 11.48 -4.55
C GLY A 42 2.87 11.45 -4.90
N LEU A 43 3.75 11.27 -3.90
CA LEU A 43 5.18 11.07 -4.14
C LEU A 43 5.45 9.62 -4.56
N LEU A 44 6.48 9.43 -5.38
CA LEU A 44 6.84 8.13 -5.96
C LEU A 44 8.13 7.62 -5.33
N LEU A 45 8.07 6.46 -4.67
CA LEU A 45 9.25 5.79 -4.15
C LEU A 45 9.88 4.97 -5.27
N LEU A 46 11.11 5.31 -5.66
CA LEU A 46 11.84 4.75 -6.77
C LEU A 46 13.08 3.99 -6.29
N LEU A 47 13.45 2.96 -7.02
CA LEU A 47 14.70 2.22 -6.85
C LEU A 47 15.58 2.40 -8.09
N LEU A 48 16.77 2.97 -7.91
CA LEU A 48 17.77 3.03 -8.98
C LEU A 48 18.36 1.64 -9.22
N LYS A 49 18.19 1.09 -10.43
CA LYS A 49 18.48 -0.32 -10.73
C LYS A 49 19.95 -0.71 -10.55
N SER A 50 20.88 0.20 -10.83
CA SER A 50 22.32 -0.06 -10.81
C SER A 50 22.90 -0.09 -9.38
N THR A 51 22.58 0.92 -8.58
CA THR A 51 23.17 1.11 -7.23
C THR A 51 22.28 0.62 -6.10
N LEU A 52 20.99 0.36 -6.38
CA LEU A 52 19.95 0.09 -5.40
C LEU A 52 19.70 1.25 -4.42
N VAL A 53 20.08 2.48 -4.81
CA VAL A 53 19.69 3.71 -4.09
C VAL A 53 18.18 3.88 -4.19
N VAL A 54 17.55 4.19 -3.05
CA VAL A 54 16.13 4.51 -2.99
C VAL A 54 15.98 6.02 -3.13
N ARG A 55 14.98 6.46 -3.89
CA ARG A 55 14.71 7.88 -4.15
C ARG A 55 13.24 8.18 -3.98
N LEU A 56 12.95 9.34 -3.44
CA LEU A 56 11.60 9.89 -3.44
C LEU A 56 11.49 10.93 -4.55
N LEU A 57 10.60 10.70 -5.51
CA LEU A 57 10.34 11.61 -6.62
C LEU A 57 9.03 12.37 -6.36
N ASN A 58 9.10 13.69 -6.42
CA ASN A 58 7.92 14.52 -6.64
C ASN A 58 7.62 14.58 -8.15
N PRO A 59 6.53 13.98 -8.64
CA PRO A 59 6.27 13.92 -10.08
C PRO A 59 5.96 15.29 -10.70
N LEU A 60 5.45 16.24 -9.91
CA LEU A 60 5.10 17.59 -10.38
C LEU A 60 6.32 18.50 -10.47
N THR A 61 7.18 18.49 -9.46
CA THR A 61 8.39 19.34 -9.41
C THR A 61 9.63 18.68 -10.00
N ARG A 62 9.57 17.36 -10.24
CA ARG A 62 10.68 16.53 -10.74
C ARG A 62 11.86 16.46 -9.77
N GLN A 63 11.66 16.89 -8.52
CA GLN A 63 12.67 16.83 -7.48
C GLN A 63 12.87 15.39 -7.02
N LEU A 64 14.13 14.97 -6.97
CA LEU A 64 14.56 13.69 -6.42
C LEU A 64 15.25 13.91 -5.07
N THR A 65 14.83 13.13 -4.08
CA THR A 65 15.45 13.10 -2.76
C THR A 65 16.06 11.73 -2.55
N ASP A 66 17.38 11.69 -2.34
CA ASP A 66 18.10 10.44 -2.08
C ASP A 66 17.83 9.94 -0.65
N LEU A 67 17.60 8.63 -0.56
CA LEU A 67 17.46 7.86 0.67
C LEU A 67 18.55 6.78 0.70
N PRO A 68 18.83 6.17 1.86
CA PRO A 68 19.85 5.13 1.95
C PRO A 68 19.63 3.99 0.95
N PRO A 69 20.70 3.36 0.44
CA PRO A 69 20.58 2.24 -0.49
C PRO A 69 19.99 1.00 0.18
N MET A 70 19.27 0.19 -0.60
CA MET A 70 18.71 -1.09 -0.15
C MET A 70 19.76 -2.14 0.20
N THR A 71 21.02 -1.92 -0.16
CA THR A 71 22.09 -2.91 -0.02
C THR A 71 22.25 -3.42 1.41
N ALA A 72 22.03 -2.57 2.41
CA ALA A 72 22.13 -2.95 3.82
C ALA A 72 20.96 -3.83 4.32
N LEU A 73 19.84 -3.85 3.59
CA LEU A 73 18.63 -4.61 3.95
C LEU A 73 18.52 -5.97 3.25
N LEU A 74 19.40 -6.26 2.29
CA LEU A 74 19.35 -7.49 1.53
C LEU A 74 19.64 -8.72 2.41
N ARG A 75 18.93 -9.81 2.14
CA ARG A 75 19.22 -11.12 2.76
C ARG A 75 20.53 -11.69 2.19
N PRO A 76 21.23 -12.58 2.92
CA PRO A 76 22.45 -13.22 2.43
C PRO A 76 22.29 -13.90 1.06
N GLY A 77 21.13 -14.53 0.82
CA GLY A 77 20.80 -15.11 -0.49
C GLY A 77 20.69 -14.07 -1.60
N GLN A 78 20.06 -12.91 -1.31
CA GLN A 78 19.99 -11.79 -2.25
C GLN A 78 21.38 -11.23 -2.53
N HIS A 79 22.21 -11.00 -1.51
CA HIS A 79 23.60 -10.58 -1.71
C HIS A 79 24.37 -11.51 -2.67
N ARG A 80 24.24 -12.83 -2.48
CA ARG A 80 24.86 -13.82 -3.36
C ARG A 80 24.32 -13.74 -4.78
N SER A 81 23.00 -13.65 -4.95
CA SER A 81 22.38 -13.47 -6.27
C SER A 81 22.92 -12.21 -6.98
N ARG A 82 23.15 -11.12 -6.23
CA ARG A 82 23.74 -9.88 -6.78
C ARG A 82 25.13 -10.13 -7.33
N GLN A 83 25.96 -10.80 -6.53
CA GLN A 83 27.35 -11.11 -6.87
C GLN A 83 27.42 -12.02 -8.10
N CYS A 84 26.40 -12.87 -8.31
CA CYS A 84 26.23 -13.68 -9.52
C CYS A 84 25.58 -12.94 -10.70
N GLY A 85 25.36 -11.62 -10.62
CA GLY A 85 24.83 -10.80 -11.72
C GLY A 85 23.29 -10.78 -11.84
N VAL A 86 22.54 -11.29 -10.86
CA VAL A 86 21.07 -11.26 -10.88
C VAL A 86 20.55 -9.86 -10.56
N GLU A 87 19.59 -9.36 -11.35
CA GLU A 87 18.90 -8.08 -11.11
C GLU A 87 17.96 -8.12 -9.89
N ILE A 88 18.51 -7.83 -8.71
CA ILE A 88 17.75 -7.83 -7.44
C ILE A 88 16.67 -6.76 -7.38
N GLY A 89 16.82 -5.66 -8.15
CA GLY A 89 15.80 -4.61 -8.19
C GLY A 89 14.41 -5.12 -8.59
N ARG A 90 14.30 -6.32 -9.19
CA ARG A 90 13.03 -6.98 -9.53
C ARG A 90 12.41 -7.79 -8.40
N THR A 91 13.18 -8.14 -7.37
CA THR A 91 12.71 -8.94 -6.23
C THR A 91 12.36 -8.08 -5.02
N ILE A 92 12.73 -6.79 -5.06
CA ILE A 92 12.39 -5.83 -4.02
C ILE A 92 10.93 -5.45 -4.13
N ASN A 93 10.18 -5.72 -3.06
CA ASN A 93 8.76 -5.43 -2.95
C ASN A 93 8.49 -4.54 -1.73
N VAL A 94 7.77 -3.45 -1.95
CA VAL A 94 7.34 -2.52 -0.89
C VAL A 94 5.83 -2.57 -0.78
N SER A 95 5.32 -2.89 0.41
CA SER A 95 3.87 -2.95 0.68
C SER A 95 3.30 -1.63 1.19
N GLY A 96 4.15 -0.65 1.50
CA GLY A 96 3.72 0.75 1.62
C GLY A 96 4.82 1.70 2.06
N VAL A 97 4.54 2.99 1.91
CA VAL A 97 5.46 4.10 2.17
C VAL A 97 4.70 5.31 2.68
N GLY A 98 5.34 6.12 3.52
CA GLY A 98 4.75 7.35 4.03
C GLY A 98 5.77 8.29 4.63
N LEU A 99 5.38 9.56 4.72
CA LEU A 99 6.14 10.59 5.39
C LEU A 99 5.80 10.60 6.88
N VAL A 100 6.82 10.73 7.73
CA VAL A 100 6.70 10.76 9.20
C VAL A 100 7.58 11.87 9.78
N ALA A 101 7.41 12.15 11.08
CA ALA A 101 8.13 13.20 11.79
C ALA A 101 8.06 14.55 11.05
N ASP A 102 6.84 15.06 10.84
CA ASP A 102 6.58 16.33 10.13
C ASP A 102 7.22 16.37 8.73
N ALA A 103 7.14 15.24 8.01
CA ALA A 103 7.70 15.03 6.68
C ALA A 103 9.23 15.13 6.58
N SER A 104 9.95 15.07 7.70
CA SER A 104 11.42 15.04 7.72
C SER A 104 12.01 13.63 7.52
N MET A 105 11.20 12.59 7.63
CA MET A 105 11.63 11.19 7.56
C MET A 105 10.66 10.38 6.70
N VAL A 106 11.18 9.35 6.04
CA VAL A 106 10.41 8.41 5.21
C VAL A 106 10.36 7.06 5.89
N ALA A 107 9.14 6.53 6.09
CA ALA A 107 8.90 5.17 6.54
C ALA A 107 8.56 4.27 5.35
N VAL A 108 9.20 3.11 5.26
CA VAL A 108 9.01 2.14 4.18
C VAL A 108 8.82 0.75 4.78
N ASN A 109 7.74 0.08 4.39
CA ASN A 109 7.50 -1.30 4.75
C ASN A 109 7.86 -2.22 3.58
N PHE A 110 8.98 -2.92 3.70
CA PHE A 110 9.42 -3.88 2.71
C PHE A 110 8.81 -5.25 2.97
N PHE A 111 8.24 -5.85 1.93
CA PHE A 111 7.72 -7.21 1.94
C PHE A 111 8.84 -8.22 1.72
N ASP A 112 9.74 -7.94 0.76
CA ASP A 112 10.96 -8.71 0.50
C ASP A 112 12.09 -7.78 0.03
N PRO A 113 13.22 -7.65 0.76
CA PRO A 113 13.48 -8.21 2.09
C PRO A 113 12.49 -7.71 3.15
N ARG A 114 12.15 -8.50 4.17
CA ARG A 114 11.13 -8.09 5.15
C ARG A 114 11.68 -7.08 6.16
N GLY A 115 10.98 -5.97 6.34
CA GLY A 115 11.20 -5.06 7.44
C GLY A 115 10.51 -3.70 7.28
N LEU A 116 10.04 -3.15 8.38
CA LEU A 116 9.65 -1.74 8.48
C LEU A 116 10.90 -0.94 8.85
N VAL A 117 11.25 0.01 8.00
CA VAL A 117 12.45 0.84 8.15
C VAL A 117 12.11 2.31 8.01
N VAL A 118 12.97 3.15 8.58
CA VAL A 118 12.89 4.60 8.45
C VAL A 118 14.24 5.22 8.12
N ALA A 119 14.23 6.35 7.41
CA ALA A 119 15.41 7.15 7.15
C ALA A 119 15.03 8.62 6.88
N LYS A 120 15.90 9.54 7.28
CA LYS A 120 15.87 10.93 6.82
C LYS A 120 16.62 11.05 5.48
N PRO A 121 16.26 12.01 4.64
CA PRO A 121 17.09 12.40 3.52
C PRO A 121 18.52 12.70 3.97
N GLY A 122 19.52 12.10 3.31
CA GLY A 122 20.93 12.25 3.65
C GLY A 122 21.48 11.26 4.68
N ASP A 123 20.64 10.42 5.29
CA ASP A 123 21.14 9.31 6.11
C ASP A 123 21.95 8.32 5.26
N GLU A 124 23.00 7.74 5.84
CA GLU A 124 23.82 6.73 5.16
C GLU A 124 23.20 5.33 5.21
N SER A 125 22.33 5.06 6.18
CA SER A 125 21.75 3.74 6.43
C SER A 125 20.31 3.80 6.90
N TRP A 126 19.56 2.73 6.63
CA TRP A 126 18.19 2.56 7.11
C TRP A 126 18.19 2.20 8.60
N THR A 127 17.31 2.85 9.37
CA THR A 127 17.01 2.43 10.74
C THR A 127 15.90 1.38 10.72
N MET A 128 16.22 0.15 11.16
CA MET A 128 15.24 -0.93 11.28
C MET A 128 14.34 -0.68 12.49
N VAL A 129 13.03 -0.61 12.25
CA VAL A 129 12.01 -0.45 13.29
C VAL A 129 11.51 -1.82 13.76
N ASP A 130 11.12 -2.67 12.81
CA ASP A 130 10.55 -3.98 13.10
C ASP A 130 10.75 -4.93 11.91
N LYS A 131 10.86 -6.23 12.17
CA LYS A 131 10.98 -7.31 11.17
C LYS A 131 9.73 -8.19 11.08
N GLU A 132 8.73 -7.95 11.92
CA GLU A 132 7.47 -8.67 11.94
C GLU A 132 6.70 -8.45 10.62
N TYR A 133 5.84 -9.39 10.28
CA TYR A 133 5.01 -9.28 9.10
C TYR A 133 3.87 -8.27 9.32
N MET A 134 3.86 -7.20 8.53
CA MET A 134 2.74 -6.26 8.47
C MET A 134 1.80 -6.66 7.34
N ASN A 135 0.51 -6.84 7.65
CA ASN A 135 -0.51 -7.11 6.65
C ASN A 135 -0.78 -5.90 5.76
N SER A 136 -0.82 -4.71 6.36
CA SER A 136 -1.01 -3.44 5.67
C SER A 136 -0.36 -2.30 6.45
N VAL A 137 -0.08 -1.21 5.76
CA VAL A 137 0.40 0.04 6.35
C VAL A 137 -0.37 1.21 5.74
N LEU A 138 -0.56 2.27 6.54
CA LEU A 138 -1.34 3.43 6.15
C LEU A 138 -0.79 4.68 6.84
N PRO A 139 -0.28 5.66 6.08
CA PRO A 139 -0.12 7.02 6.58
C PRO A 139 -1.52 7.64 6.74
N PHE A 140 -1.84 8.10 7.95
CA PHE A 140 -3.15 8.63 8.32
C PHE A 140 -2.97 9.74 9.37
N ALA A 141 -3.62 10.88 9.16
CA ALA A 141 -3.60 12.02 10.08
C ALA A 141 -2.18 12.42 10.58
N GLY A 142 -1.20 12.43 9.66
CA GLY A 142 0.20 12.80 9.96
C GLY A 142 1.01 11.73 10.70
N ARG A 143 0.46 10.53 10.90
CA ARG A 143 1.13 9.39 11.55
C ARG A 143 1.18 8.20 10.61
N PHE A 144 2.03 7.23 10.94
CA PHE A 144 2.18 6.01 10.14
C PHE A 144 1.71 4.80 10.92
N TYR A 145 0.62 4.20 10.46
CA TYR A 145 -0.01 3.04 11.09
C TYR A 145 0.31 1.75 10.34
N CYS A 146 0.37 0.66 11.08
CA CYS A 146 0.60 -0.68 10.55
C CYS A 146 -0.41 -1.64 11.18
N ALA A 147 -0.89 -2.64 10.42
CA ALA A 147 -1.63 -3.75 10.99
C ALA A 147 -0.78 -5.02 10.92
N ASN A 148 -0.70 -5.74 12.04
CA ASN A 148 -0.06 -7.05 12.12
C ASN A 148 -0.93 -8.01 12.94
N TYR A 149 -0.40 -9.21 13.21
CA TYR A 149 -1.15 -10.23 13.95
C TYR A 149 -1.55 -9.81 15.37
N ARG A 150 -1.08 -8.69 15.94
CA ARG A 150 -1.49 -8.20 17.27
C ARG A 150 -2.63 -7.19 17.21
N GLY A 151 -2.85 -6.55 16.06
CA GLY A 151 -3.82 -5.47 15.91
C GLY A 151 -3.22 -4.29 15.16
N VAL A 152 -3.61 -3.08 15.55
CA VAL A 152 -3.15 -1.83 14.93
C VAL A 152 -2.03 -1.23 15.75
N MET A 153 -0.93 -0.95 15.07
CA MET A 153 0.28 -0.33 15.61
C MET A 153 0.45 1.06 15.01
N VAL A 154 1.12 1.95 15.74
CA VAL A 154 1.58 3.24 15.23
C VAL A 154 3.10 3.33 15.34
N LEU A 155 3.73 3.90 14.32
CA LEU A 155 5.13 4.26 14.36
C LEU A 155 5.31 5.52 15.22
N THR A 156 6.11 5.37 16.26
CA THR A 156 6.57 6.48 17.11
C THR A 156 7.99 6.85 16.70
N THR A 157 8.22 8.13 16.46
CA THR A 157 9.52 8.69 16.05
C THR A 157 10.00 9.76 17.03
N SER A 158 9.61 9.64 18.31
CA SER A 158 9.84 10.64 19.37
C SER A 158 11.29 11.16 19.37
N SER A 159 11.44 12.48 19.63
CA SER A 159 12.69 13.25 19.56
C SER A 159 13.93 12.50 20.07
N ASP A 160 15.08 12.71 19.39
CA ASP A 160 16.50 12.39 19.61
C ASP A 160 16.98 11.34 20.66
N GLN A 161 16.22 11.03 21.71
CA GLN A 161 16.58 10.13 22.81
C GLN A 161 16.02 8.71 22.71
N GLN A 162 15.04 8.44 21.84
CA GLN A 162 14.50 7.09 21.67
C GLN A 162 14.49 6.65 20.20
N PRO A 163 14.93 5.41 19.91
CA PRO A 163 14.89 4.90 18.55
C PRO A 163 13.43 4.76 18.07
N PRO A 164 13.18 4.96 16.77
CA PRO A 164 11.88 4.72 16.17
C PRO A 164 11.37 3.31 16.47
N ARG A 165 10.11 3.19 16.90
CA ARG A 165 9.51 1.93 17.32
C ARG A 165 8.01 1.90 17.09
N LEU A 166 7.47 0.69 16.98
CA LEU A 166 6.03 0.45 16.91
C LEU A 166 5.41 0.39 18.31
N GLN A 167 4.28 1.06 18.48
CA GLN A 167 3.44 1.01 19.67
C GLN A 167 2.06 0.46 19.31
N LEU A 168 1.55 -0.49 20.09
CA LEU A 168 0.18 -1.00 19.92
C LEU A 168 -0.81 0.10 20.31
N VAL A 169 -1.76 0.40 19.42
CA VAL A 169 -2.81 1.41 19.63
C VAL A 169 -4.21 0.83 19.59
N ALA A 170 -4.39 -0.37 19.04
CA ALA A 170 -5.62 -1.13 19.22
C ALA A 170 -5.31 -2.62 19.22
N ASP A 171 -5.63 -3.30 20.32
CA ASP A 171 -5.52 -4.76 20.42
C ASP A 171 -6.75 -5.39 19.74
N ARG A 172 -6.52 -6.46 18.96
CA ARG A 172 -7.60 -7.20 18.29
C ARG A 172 -8.08 -8.43 19.05
N SER A 173 -7.43 -8.80 20.14
CA SER A 173 -7.59 -10.11 20.78
C SER A 173 -9.01 -10.38 21.25
N ASP A 174 -9.74 -9.35 21.66
CA ASP A 174 -11.16 -9.45 22.07
C ASP A 174 -12.14 -9.31 20.90
N SER A 175 -11.66 -8.96 19.71
CA SER A 175 -12.50 -8.68 18.54
C SER A 175 -12.67 -9.90 17.64
N PHE A 176 -11.58 -10.65 17.38
CA PHE A 176 -11.60 -11.83 16.52
C PHE A 176 -10.35 -12.69 16.64
N ASP A 177 -10.50 -13.99 16.36
CA ASP A 177 -9.39 -14.91 16.18
C ASP A 177 -8.63 -14.65 14.87
N PHE A 178 -7.31 -14.79 14.91
CA PHE A 178 -6.46 -14.51 13.76
C PHE A 178 -5.55 -15.69 13.40
N TYR A 179 -5.80 -16.26 12.23
CA TYR A 179 -4.98 -17.33 11.69
C TYR A 179 -4.10 -16.80 10.54
N ARG A 180 -2.79 -16.69 10.77
CA ARG A 180 -1.85 -16.02 9.84
C ARG A 180 -1.89 -16.57 8.40
N MET A 181 -2.27 -17.83 8.21
CA MET A 181 -2.34 -18.46 6.89
C MET A 181 -3.65 -18.20 6.14
N ALA A 182 -4.72 -17.82 6.85
CA ALA A 182 -6.04 -17.63 6.28
C ALA A 182 -6.54 -16.18 6.41
N HIS A 183 -5.98 -15.39 7.33
CA HIS A 183 -6.48 -14.06 7.69
C HIS A 183 -5.50 -12.96 7.28
N SER A 184 -6.05 -11.78 6.97
CA SER A 184 -5.28 -10.57 6.69
C SER A 184 -6.01 -9.33 7.17
N LEU A 185 -5.25 -8.30 7.55
CA LEU A 185 -5.77 -7.05 8.07
C LEU A 185 -5.42 -5.87 7.16
N HIS A 186 -6.41 -5.07 6.81
CA HIS A 186 -6.28 -3.99 5.82
C HIS A 186 -6.73 -2.67 6.42
N LEU A 187 -5.77 -1.78 6.68
CA LEU A 187 -6.04 -0.42 7.11
C LEU A 187 -6.57 0.42 5.93
N VAL A 188 -7.53 1.29 6.20
CA VAL A 188 -8.06 2.23 5.22
C VAL A 188 -8.41 3.57 5.90
N ASP A 189 -8.04 4.66 5.23
CA ASP A 189 -8.57 5.99 5.55
C ASP A 189 -9.96 6.10 4.93
N ASN A 190 -10.99 6.07 5.77
CA ASN A 190 -12.38 6.13 5.34
C ASN A 190 -12.95 7.56 5.37
N GLY A 191 -12.21 8.53 4.83
CA GLY A 191 -12.64 9.92 4.80
C GLY A 191 -12.41 10.63 6.13
N GLY A 192 -11.26 10.41 6.75
CA GLY A 192 -10.88 10.95 8.05
C GLY A 192 -11.17 10.01 9.23
N GLU A 193 -11.66 8.81 8.97
CA GLU A 193 -11.87 7.77 9.97
C GLU A 193 -10.94 6.58 9.70
N LEU A 194 -10.13 6.19 10.70
CA LEU A 194 -9.23 5.06 10.58
C LEU A 194 -10.01 3.76 10.76
N MET A 195 -10.07 2.97 9.69
CA MET A 195 -10.79 1.70 9.66
C MET A 195 -9.84 0.53 9.44
N LEU A 196 -10.19 -0.62 10.01
CA LEU A 196 -9.52 -1.90 9.82
C LEU A 196 -10.52 -2.87 9.20
N VAL A 197 -10.15 -3.46 8.06
CA VAL A 197 -10.91 -4.57 7.48
C VAL A 197 -10.17 -5.88 7.73
N HIS A 198 -10.85 -6.81 8.40
CA HIS A 198 -10.40 -8.18 8.60
C HIS A 198 -10.97 -9.04 7.48
N ARG A 199 -10.09 -9.63 6.68
CA ARG A 199 -10.44 -10.64 5.68
C ARG A 199 -10.07 -12.02 6.21
N ALA A 200 -11.01 -12.96 6.16
CA ALA A 200 -10.76 -14.38 6.44
C ALA A 200 -11.09 -15.25 5.22
N LEU A 201 -10.23 -16.24 4.94
CA LEU A 201 -10.47 -17.28 3.96
C LEU A 201 -11.15 -18.46 4.66
N SER A 202 -12.25 -18.96 4.08
CA SER A 202 -12.87 -20.21 4.53
C SER A 202 -11.95 -21.40 4.26
N LEU A 203 -11.81 -22.29 5.23
CA LEU A 203 -11.02 -23.52 5.14
C LEU A 203 -11.89 -24.73 4.74
N ASP A 204 -13.21 -24.56 4.65
CA ASP A 204 -14.19 -25.66 4.55
C ASP A 204 -14.47 -26.12 3.11
N GLY A 205 -13.50 -25.98 2.21
CA GLY A 205 -13.53 -26.54 0.84
C GLY A 205 -14.23 -25.68 -0.21
N GLU A 206 -15.20 -24.84 0.17
CA GLU A 206 -15.62 -23.71 -0.65
C GLU A 206 -14.65 -22.55 -0.38
N TYR A 207 -13.95 -22.06 -1.41
CA TYR A 207 -13.00 -20.93 -1.34
C TYR A 207 -13.70 -19.57 -1.03
N GLY A 208 -14.60 -19.57 -0.06
CA GLY A 208 -15.34 -18.40 0.41
C GLY A 208 -14.44 -17.44 1.17
N ARG A 209 -14.86 -16.17 1.19
CA ARG A 209 -14.17 -15.09 1.91
C ARG A 209 -15.19 -14.34 2.73
N SER A 210 -14.86 -14.05 3.98
CA SER A 210 -15.62 -13.14 4.83
C SER A 210 -14.83 -11.87 5.09
N TYR A 211 -15.57 -10.79 5.34
CA TYR A 211 -15.03 -9.48 5.62
C TYR A 211 -15.78 -8.85 6.77
N ASP A 212 -15.03 -8.45 7.80
CA ASP A 212 -15.53 -7.67 8.92
C ASP A 212 -14.79 -6.34 8.96
N ALA A 213 -15.49 -5.26 9.32
CA ALA A 213 -14.89 -3.94 9.45
C ALA A 213 -14.97 -3.46 10.88
N TYR A 214 -13.94 -2.73 11.27
CA TYR A 214 -13.81 -2.16 12.60
C TYR A 214 -13.33 -0.73 12.48
N ARG A 215 -13.96 0.17 13.22
CA ARG A 215 -13.40 1.48 13.50
C ARG A 215 -12.28 1.32 14.53
N VAL A 216 -11.13 1.91 14.25
CA VAL A 216 -10.01 1.94 15.19
C VAL A 216 -10.25 3.09 16.17
N ASP A 217 -10.70 2.75 17.38
CA ASP A 217 -10.90 3.73 18.46
C ASP A 217 -9.56 3.97 19.17
N LEU A 218 -8.86 5.02 18.75
CA LEU A 218 -7.52 5.34 19.25
C LEU A 218 -7.51 5.78 20.72
N GLU A 219 -8.63 6.33 21.21
CA GLU A 219 -8.77 6.80 22.59
C GLU A 219 -9.02 5.63 23.53
N ALA A 220 -9.96 4.75 23.16
CA ALA A 220 -10.27 3.56 23.94
C ALA A 220 -9.25 2.42 23.73
N GLY A 221 -8.45 2.49 22.66
CA GLY A 221 -7.45 1.48 22.33
C GLY A 221 -8.05 0.15 21.84
N VAL A 222 -9.22 0.20 21.20
CA VAL A 222 -10.00 -0.98 20.80
C VAL A 222 -10.47 -0.92 19.36
N LEU A 223 -10.87 -2.07 18.82
CA LEU A 223 -11.54 -2.18 17.53
C LEU A 223 -13.05 -2.25 17.73
N ALA A 224 -13.76 -1.18 17.36
CA ALA A 224 -15.21 -1.13 17.44
C ALA A 224 -15.84 -1.67 16.15
N PRO A 225 -16.68 -2.72 16.19
CA PRO A 225 -17.31 -3.27 15.00
C PRO A 225 -18.10 -2.21 14.23
N ALA A 226 -17.97 -2.22 12.90
CA ALA A 226 -18.66 -1.31 12.00
C ALA A 226 -19.53 -2.10 11.02
N LYS A 227 -20.74 -1.61 10.78
CA LYS A 227 -21.72 -2.22 9.85
C LYS A 227 -21.55 -1.75 8.40
N GLY A 228 -20.59 -0.86 8.15
CA GLY A 228 -20.44 -0.16 6.88
C GLY A 228 -19.21 0.75 6.89
N PHE A 229 -19.02 1.45 5.77
CA PHE A 229 -18.00 2.45 5.55
C PHE A 229 -18.62 3.85 5.43
N ASN A 230 -19.75 4.09 6.12
CA ASN A 230 -20.48 5.36 6.10
C ASN A 230 -20.83 5.83 4.67
N GLY A 231 -21.32 4.91 3.84
CA GLY A 231 -21.71 5.21 2.45
C GLY A 231 -20.54 5.25 1.46
N ARG A 232 -19.32 4.96 1.91
CA ARG A 232 -18.13 4.90 1.05
C ARG A 232 -17.87 3.48 0.56
N ALA A 233 -17.06 3.35 -0.48
CA ALA A 233 -16.59 2.05 -0.96
C ALA A 233 -15.09 1.91 -0.69
N VAL A 234 -14.67 0.69 -0.33
CA VAL A 234 -13.28 0.36 -0.07
C VAL A 234 -12.74 -0.49 -1.21
N PHE A 235 -11.68 -0.03 -1.85
CA PHE A 235 -10.91 -0.83 -2.80
C PHE A 235 -9.73 -1.42 -2.05
N MET A 236 -9.65 -2.75 -1.95
CA MET A 236 -8.67 -3.47 -1.15
C MET A 236 -7.80 -4.37 -2.02
N GLY A 237 -6.50 -4.08 -2.10
CA GLY A 237 -5.48 -4.92 -2.70
C GLY A 237 -4.81 -5.82 -1.66
N MET A 238 -3.71 -6.50 -2.02
CA MET A 238 -2.98 -7.31 -1.04
C MET A 238 -2.28 -6.48 0.04
N CYS A 239 -1.88 -5.25 -0.30
CA CYS A 239 -1.07 -4.40 0.58
C CYS A 239 -1.57 -2.96 0.69
N ARG A 240 -2.44 -2.53 -0.22
CA ARG A 240 -2.92 -1.16 -0.31
C ARG A 240 -4.44 -1.15 -0.35
N SER A 241 -5.04 -0.25 0.42
CA SER A 241 -6.47 0.02 0.37
C SER A 241 -6.72 1.51 0.17
N ILE A 242 -7.78 1.86 -0.55
CA ILE A 242 -8.29 3.23 -0.67
C ILE A 242 -9.80 3.23 -0.44
N SER A 243 -10.32 4.32 0.12
CA SER A 243 -11.76 4.54 0.25
C SER A 243 -12.18 5.69 -0.66
N VAL A 244 -13.26 5.49 -1.41
CA VAL A 244 -13.82 6.51 -2.31
C VAL A 244 -15.29 6.76 -1.98
N PRO A 245 -15.80 8.00 -2.15
CA PRO A 245 -17.23 8.26 -2.02
C PRO A 245 -17.98 7.52 -3.14
N ALA A 246 -19.06 6.82 -2.79
CA ALA A 246 -19.85 6.04 -3.76
C ALA A 246 -20.67 6.93 -4.72
N GLU A 247 -21.16 8.10 -4.27
CA GLU A 247 -22.20 8.83 -5.02
C GLU A 247 -21.73 10.12 -5.72
N ALA A 248 -20.65 10.78 -5.27
CA ALA A 248 -20.29 12.10 -5.81
C ALA A 248 -19.36 12.05 -7.04
N ALA A 249 -18.47 11.06 -7.15
CA ALA A 249 -17.46 10.97 -8.21
C ALA A 249 -17.57 9.70 -9.08
N TYR A 250 -18.28 8.66 -8.60
CA TYR A 250 -18.20 7.31 -9.17
C TYR A 250 -19.56 6.58 -9.23
N PRO A 251 -20.43 6.89 -10.22
CA PRO A 251 -21.82 6.40 -10.27
C PRO A 251 -22.01 4.88 -10.28
N SER A 252 -20.96 4.10 -10.61
CA SER A 252 -20.99 2.63 -10.63
C SER A 252 -20.43 1.97 -9.36
N VAL A 253 -20.09 2.78 -8.34
CA VAL A 253 -19.53 2.32 -7.07
C VAL A 253 -20.67 2.25 -6.06
N ALA A 254 -20.87 1.07 -5.47
CA ALA A 254 -21.87 0.85 -4.44
C ALA A 254 -21.33 1.27 -3.06
N ALA A 255 -22.17 1.90 -2.27
CA ALA A 255 -21.89 2.20 -0.86
C ALA A 255 -21.60 0.93 -0.06
N ASP A 256 -20.79 1.07 0.99
CA ASP A 256 -20.48 0.04 1.99
C ASP A 256 -19.95 -1.28 1.38
N THR A 257 -19.31 -1.17 0.21
CA THR A 257 -18.86 -2.31 -0.60
C THR A 257 -17.34 -2.35 -0.68
N ILE A 258 -16.78 -3.55 -0.47
CA ILE A 258 -15.36 -3.86 -0.66
C ILE A 258 -15.15 -4.38 -2.07
N TYR A 259 -14.39 -3.65 -2.88
CA TYR A 259 -13.93 -4.07 -4.20
C TYR A 259 -12.51 -4.64 -4.11
N LEU A 260 -12.32 -5.88 -4.54
CA LEU A 260 -11.02 -6.54 -4.42
C LEU A 260 -10.11 -6.21 -5.60
N GLY A 261 -8.85 -5.89 -5.31
CA GLY A 261 -7.79 -5.80 -6.30
C GLY A 261 -7.57 -7.14 -7.02
N ARG A 262 -7.11 -7.12 -8.27
CA ARG A 262 -6.86 -8.35 -9.04
C ARG A 262 -5.77 -9.23 -8.41
N ASP A 263 -4.91 -8.65 -7.58
CA ASP A 263 -3.87 -9.34 -6.82
C ASP A 263 -4.42 -10.18 -5.66
N CYS A 264 -5.68 -10.00 -5.25
CA CYS A 264 -6.31 -10.77 -4.18
C CYS A 264 -6.88 -12.12 -4.65
N GLY A 265 -6.79 -12.46 -5.94
CA GLY A 265 -7.36 -13.67 -6.56
C GLY A 265 -8.90 -13.69 -6.55
N GLY A 266 -9.54 -14.52 -7.37
CA GLY A 266 -10.98 -14.80 -7.33
C GLY A 266 -11.85 -14.00 -8.32
N GLN A 267 -13.05 -14.55 -8.61
CA GLN A 267 -14.08 -13.95 -9.49
C GLN A 267 -14.96 -12.90 -8.78
N ILE A 268 -14.90 -12.84 -7.44
CA ILE A 268 -15.67 -11.89 -6.64
C ILE A 268 -15.08 -10.50 -6.80
N GLN A 269 -15.90 -9.56 -7.27
CA GLN A 269 -15.44 -8.21 -7.59
C GLN A 269 -15.90 -7.17 -6.56
N GLY A 270 -17.03 -7.41 -5.88
CA GLY A 270 -17.52 -6.60 -4.76
C GLY A 270 -18.16 -7.45 -3.64
N TYR A 271 -18.00 -7.04 -2.38
CA TYR A 271 -18.65 -7.62 -1.21
C TYR A 271 -19.26 -6.49 -0.37
N ASN A 272 -20.58 -6.46 -0.22
CA ASN A 272 -21.25 -5.46 0.62
C ASN A 272 -21.21 -5.91 2.08
N ILE A 273 -20.68 -5.06 2.96
CA ILE A 273 -20.47 -5.43 4.36
C ILE A 273 -21.72 -5.26 5.23
N ALA A 274 -22.70 -4.49 4.76
CA ALA A 274 -23.94 -4.25 5.50
C ALA A 274 -24.90 -5.44 5.41
N ASP A 275 -24.97 -6.10 4.26
CA ASP A 275 -25.89 -7.22 3.99
C ASP A 275 -25.22 -8.53 3.57
N GLY A 276 -23.90 -8.54 3.37
CA GLY A 276 -23.12 -9.72 2.95
C GLY A 276 -23.29 -10.09 1.48
N SER A 277 -23.95 -9.26 0.68
CA SER A 277 -24.21 -9.54 -0.74
C SER A 277 -22.92 -9.47 -1.57
N ILE A 278 -22.85 -10.32 -2.60
CA ILE A 278 -21.69 -10.44 -3.48
C ILE A 278 -22.07 -9.88 -4.86
N CYS A 279 -21.27 -8.93 -5.36
CA CYS A 279 -21.40 -8.42 -6.72
C CYS A 279 -20.33 -9.02 -7.63
N SER A 280 -20.75 -9.70 -8.69
CA SER A 280 -19.92 -10.08 -9.83
C SER A 280 -19.99 -8.96 -10.87
N LEU A 281 -18.95 -8.13 -11.00
CA LEU A 281 -18.84 -7.29 -12.19
C LEU A 281 -18.48 -8.23 -13.35
N ILE A 282 -19.21 -8.17 -14.44
CA ILE A 282 -18.91 -9.00 -15.62
C ILE A 282 -17.54 -8.55 -16.15
N GLU A 283 -16.65 -9.51 -16.44
CA GLU A 283 -15.33 -9.25 -17.04
C GLU A 283 -15.51 -8.55 -18.40
N ALA A 284 -15.51 -7.22 -18.40
CA ALA A 284 -15.38 -6.47 -19.62
C ALA A 284 -13.91 -6.56 -20.07
N VAL A 285 -13.70 -7.18 -21.23
CA VAL A 285 -12.45 -7.10 -21.98
C VAL A 285 -12.13 -5.62 -22.20
N CYS A 286 -10.99 -5.16 -21.65
CA CYS A 286 -10.50 -3.76 -21.65
C CYS A 286 -11.23 -2.78 -20.69
N PRO A 287 -10.49 -1.87 -20.02
CA PRO A 287 -11.01 -1.09 -18.90
C PRO A 287 -11.97 0.00 -19.40
N HIS A 288 -13.26 -0.14 -19.07
CA HIS A 288 -14.27 0.89 -19.34
C HIS A 288 -14.96 1.41 -18.06
N SER A 289 -14.90 0.68 -16.94
CA SER A 289 -15.46 1.14 -15.67
C SER A 289 -14.40 1.83 -14.80
N ILE A 290 -14.84 2.84 -14.04
CA ILE A 290 -13.98 3.50 -13.05
C ILE A 290 -13.57 2.54 -11.92
N VAL A 291 -14.41 1.54 -11.65
CA VAL A 291 -14.14 0.46 -10.70
C VAL A 291 -12.93 -0.36 -11.15
N ASP A 292 -12.82 -0.71 -12.43
CA ASP A 292 -11.65 -1.43 -12.95
C ASP A 292 -10.38 -0.59 -12.87
N CYS A 293 -10.49 0.71 -13.16
CA CYS A 293 -9.36 1.64 -13.02
C CYS A 293 -8.87 1.70 -11.57
N LEU A 294 -9.78 1.90 -10.61
CA LEU A 294 -9.45 1.97 -9.19
C LEU A 294 -8.89 0.65 -8.66
N ARG A 295 -9.47 -0.49 -9.08
CA ARG A 295 -8.93 -1.82 -8.79
C ARG A 295 -7.52 -1.99 -9.33
N CYS A 296 -7.16 -1.39 -10.47
CA CYS A 296 -5.78 -1.40 -10.99
C CYS A 296 -4.87 -0.46 -10.19
N CYS A 297 -5.35 0.68 -9.71
CA CYS A 297 -4.54 1.62 -8.92
C CYS A 297 -4.09 1.09 -7.55
N ILE A 298 -4.86 0.16 -6.98
CA ILE A 298 -4.51 -0.51 -5.71
C ILE A 298 -3.73 -1.81 -5.91
N GLN A 299 -3.52 -2.25 -7.16
CA GLN A 299 -2.81 -3.50 -7.44
C GLN A 299 -1.30 -3.34 -7.28
N GLY A 300 -0.72 -4.39 -6.69
CA GLY A 300 0.64 -4.80 -6.98
C GLY A 300 1.72 -4.23 -6.08
N LEU A 301 2.90 -4.84 -6.22
CA LEU A 301 4.16 -4.46 -5.60
C LEU A 301 5.16 -4.14 -6.71
N GLY A 302 5.94 -3.08 -6.56
CA GLY A 302 7.02 -2.78 -7.51
C GLY A 302 6.53 -2.49 -8.94
N LYS A 303 7.01 -3.27 -9.93
CA LYS A 303 6.77 -3.05 -11.37
C LYS A 303 5.30 -3.10 -11.80
N GLN A 304 4.41 -3.66 -10.99
CA GLN A 304 2.97 -3.71 -11.26
C GLN A 304 2.28 -2.35 -11.06
N LEU A 305 2.99 -1.37 -10.47
CA LEU A 305 2.49 -0.02 -10.22
C LEU A 305 2.68 0.96 -11.40
N ALA A 306 3.44 0.58 -12.43
CA ALA A 306 3.93 1.47 -13.50
C ALA A 306 3.14 1.37 -14.81
#